data_AF-A0A7J2HMD4-F1
#
_entry.id   AF-A0A7J2HMD4-F1
#
_cell.length_a   1.000
_cell.length_b   1.000
_cell.length_c   1.000
_cell.angle_alpha   90.00
_cell.angle_beta   90.00
_cell.angle_gamma   90.00
#
_symmetry.space_group_name_H-M   'P 1'
#
loop_
_entity.id
_entity.type
_entity.pdbx_description
1 polymer ?
#
loop_
_entity_poly.entity_id
_entity_poly.type
_entity_poly.pdbx_seq_one_letter_code
_entity_poly.pdbx_strand_id
1 'polypeptide(L)' 'MMKVLVTDKLADEAIEMLKNNGFEVKYEELDHDGLLKEIADYDALIVRS' A
#
# COMPACT_ATOMS: atom_id res chain seq x y z
N MET A 1 -8.10 10.41 6.20
CA MET A 1 -6.72 10.32 5.70
C MET A 1 -6.70 9.11 4.79
N MET A 2 -6.26 9.24 3.52
CA MET A 2 -6.33 8.12 2.58
C MET A 2 -5.22 7.11 2.89
N LYS A 3 -5.59 5.84 3.04
CA LYS A 3 -4.69 4.73 3.33
C LYS A 3 -4.35 3.97 2.05
N VAL A 4 -3.06 3.70 1.85
CA VAL A 4 -2.55 3.01 0.66
C VAL A 4 -1.78 1.78 1.09
N LEU A 5 -2.22 0.61 0.62
CA LEU A 5 -1.53 -0.66 0.82
C LEU A 5 -0.63 -0.94 -0.39
N VAL A 6 0.63 -1.24 -0.13
CA VAL A 6 1.62 -1.62 -1.15
C VAL A 6 2.07 -3.04 -0.85
N THR A 7 1.72 -3.99 -1.73
CA THR A 7 2.03 -5.41 -1.51
C THR A 7 3.23 -5.93 -2.29
N ASP A 8 3.74 -5.10 -3.19
CA ASP A 8 4.92 -5.41 -3.99
C ASP A 8 5.97 -4.35 -3.85
N LYS A 9 7.22 -4.73 -4.11
CA LYS A 9 8.37 -3.84 -4.00
C LYS A 9 8.27 -2.67 -4.98
N LEU A 10 7.79 -1.53 -4.45
CA LEU A 10 7.75 -0.23 -5.11
C LEU A 10 9.08 0.49 -4.89
N ALA A 11 9.45 1.41 -5.79
CA ALA A 11 10.60 2.28 -5.57
C ALA A 11 10.39 3.16 -4.32
N ASP A 12 11.41 3.31 -3.48
CA ASP A 12 11.35 4.09 -2.25
C ASP A 12 10.91 5.54 -2.52
N GLU A 13 11.36 6.15 -3.63
CA GLU A 13 10.96 7.50 -4.06
C GLU A 13 9.43 7.64 -4.23
N ALA A 14 8.75 6.60 -4.72
CA ALA A 14 7.30 6.63 -4.91
C ALA A 14 6.56 6.51 -3.56
N ILE A 15 7.09 5.71 -2.63
CA ILE A 15 6.55 5.61 -1.25
C ILE A 15 6.72 6.95 -0.53
N GLU A 16 7.89 7.57 -0.65
CA GLU A 16 8.16 8.88 -0.06
C GLU A 16 7.28 9.97 -0.66
N MET A 17 7.08 9.97 -1.99
CA MET A 17 6.19 10.91 -2.65
C MET A 17 4.76 10.79 -2.11
N LEU A 18 4.23 9.57 -1.96
CA LEU A 18 2.90 9.33 -1.41
C LEU A 18 2.79 9.82 0.05
N LYS A 19 3.77 9.48 0.90
CA LYS A 19 3.80 9.97 2.29
C LYS A 19 3.85 11.50 2.37
N ASN A 20 4.64 12.14 1.51
CA ASN A 20 4.76 13.61 1.45
C ASN A 20 3.47 14.30 0.97
N ASN A 21 2.64 13.61 0.19
CA ASN A 21 1.32 14.10 -0.21
C ASN A 21 0.23 13.90 0.86
N GLY A 22 0.59 13.37 2.04
CA GLY A 22 -0.34 13.17 3.16
C GLY A 22 -1.09 11.82 3.10
N PHE A 23 -0.62 10.87 2.29
CA PHE A 23 -1.15 9.51 2.26
C PHE A 23 -0.49 8.63 3.32
N GLU A 24 -1.28 7.79 3.97
CA GLU A 24 -0.79 6.79 4.92
C GLU A 24 -0.43 5.52 4.15
N VAL A 25 0.86 5.35 3.85
CA VAL A 25 1.35 4.22 3.03
C VAL A 25 1.92 3.12 3.92
N LYS A 26 1.34 1.91 3.81
CA LYS A 26 1.88 0.68 4.41
C LYS A 26 2.43 -0.23 3.32
N TYR A 27 3.68 -0.66 3.49
CA TYR A 27 4.28 -1.72 2.69
C TYR A 27 4.21 -3.02 3.48
N GLU A 28 3.52 -4.02 2.96
CA GLU A 28 3.43 -5.35 3.58
C GLU A 28 3.21 -6.43 2.52
N GLU A 29 4.10 -7.43 2.50
CA GLU A 29 3.93 -8.61 1.65
C GLU A 29 2.89 -9.53 2.29
N LEU A 30 1.70 -9.56 1.69
CA LEU A 30 0.56 -10.32 2.16
C LEU A 30 0.24 -11.44 1.17
N ASP A 31 -0.04 -12.64 1.70
CA ASP A 31 -0.66 -13.71 0.92
C ASP A 31 -2.11 -13.37 0.56
N HIS A 32 -2.68 -14.08 -0.42
CA HIS A 32 -4.04 -13.85 -0.93
C HIS A 32 -5.10 -13.68 0.18
N ASP A 33 -5.12 -14.58 1.17
CA ASP A 33 -6.06 -14.52 2.30
C ASP A 33 -5.80 -13.35 3.27
N GLY A 34 -4.55 -12.93 3.43
CA GLY A 34 -4.17 -11.77 4.23
C GLY A 34 -4.59 -10.47 3.54
N LEU A 35 -4.29 -10.37 2.25
CA LEU A 35 -4.69 -9.25 1.39
C LEU A 35 -6.20 -9.05 1.41
N LEU A 36 -6.98 -10.13 1.25
CA LEU A 36 -8.44 -10.08 1.22
C LEU A 36 -9.05 -9.49 2.51
N LYS A 37 -8.43 -9.74 3.66
CA LYS A 37 -8.87 -9.19 4.94
C LYS A 37 -8.41 -7.75 5.12
N GLU A 38 -7.16 -7.49 4.74
CA GLU A 38 -6.51 -6.23 5.04
C GLU A 38 -6.93 -5.12 4.07
N ILE A 39 -7.14 -5.41 2.78
CA ILE A 39 -7.54 -4.44 1.75
C ILE A 39 -8.82 -3.66 2.08
N ALA A 40 -9.71 -4.23 2.90
CA ALA A 40 -10.96 -3.59 3.32
C ALA A 40 -10.73 -2.32 4.16
N ASP A 41 -9.57 -2.20 4.82
CA ASP A 41 -9.18 -1.04 5.63
C ASP A 41 -8.44 0.05 4.84
N TYR A 42 -8.19 -0.15 3.54
CA TYR A 42 -7.41 0.76 2.70
C TYR A 42 -8.26 1.33 1.57
N ASP A 43 -7.95 2.57 1.18
CA ASP A 43 -8.61 3.26 0.08
C ASP A 43 -7.97 2.93 -1.28
N ALA A 44 -6.72 2.46 -1.27
CA ALA A 44 -5.97 2.11 -2.48
C ALA A 44 -5.03 0.92 -2.26
N LEU A 45 -4.83 0.14 -3.32
CA LEU A 45 -3.89 -0.97 -3.40
C LEU A 45 -2.91 -0.73 -4.55
N ILE A 46 -1.61 -0.87 -4.28
CA ILE A 46 -0.53 -0.80 -5.27
C ILE A 46 0.15 -2.17 -5.33
N VAL A 47 0.14 -2.76 -6.52
CA VAL A 47 0.72 -4.07 -6.85
C VAL A 47 1.73 -3.94 -7.98
N ARG A 48 2.62 -4.92 -8.11
CA ARG A 48 3.54 -5.08 -9.24
C ARG A 48 3.34 -6.47 -9.84
N SER A 49 3.37 -6.55 -11.17
CA SER A 49 3.37 -7.81 -11.92
C SER A 49 4.77 -8.40 -12.08
#